data_AF-A0A0A9WFE3-F1
#
_entry.id   AF-A0A0A9WFE3-F1
#
_cell.length_a   1.000
_cell.length_b   1.000
_cell.length_c   1.000
_cell.angle_alpha   90.00
_cell.angle_beta   90.00
_cell.angle_gamma   90.00
#
_symmetry.space_group_name_H-M   'P 1'
#
loop_
_entity.id
_entity.type
_entity.pdbx_description
1 polymer ?
#
loop_
_entity_poly.entity_id
_entity_poly.type
_entity_poly.pdbx_seq_one_letter_code
_entity_poly.pdbx_strand_id
1 'polypeptide(L)'
;ERNLDCVVTFQTDSILQSFMLRFDRLTLDCNDHLYIYDGAHAVGAHKFDLSCRNTKAAVGLIFTKTNFVTLKYVTDGWGTDINGFELVITAIKENKHDCKEFRCSSKEFCIATDLVCDGINHCGDHSDEASFPKCSRSAE
;
A
#
# COMPACT_ATOMS: atom_id res chain seq x y z
N GLU A 1 12.02 -7.58 14.35
CA GLU A 1 10.84 -8.47 14.33
C GLU A 1 10.59 -9.26 15.62
N ARG A 2 11.29 -9.01 16.75
CA ARG A 2 11.04 -9.80 17.97
C ARG A 2 10.11 -9.06 18.93
N ASN A 3 9.02 -9.71 19.32
CA ASN A 3 8.02 -9.25 20.29
C ASN A 3 7.49 -7.85 20.01
N LEU A 4 7.14 -7.56 18.75
CA LEU A 4 6.57 -6.28 18.37
C LEU A 4 5.05 -6.30 18.49
N ASP A 5 4.47 -5.23 19.00
CA ASP A 5 3.05 -4.90 18.84
C ASP A 5 2.99 -3.45 18.36
N CYS A 6 2.99 -3.28 17.04
CA CYS A 6 3.07 -1.97 16.39
C CYS A 6 1.74 -1.65 15.72
N VAL A 7 1.22 -0.45 15.97
CA VAL A 7 0.02 0.07 15.30
C VAL A 7 0.39 1.39 14.63
N VAL A 8 0.09 1.51 13.34
CA VAL A 8 0.30 2.74 12.56
C VAL A 8 -0.96 3.05 11.78
N THR A 9 -1.40 4.30 11.84
CA THR A 9 -2.58 4.77 11.10
C THR A 9 -2.16 5.86 10.12
N PHE A 10 -2.61 5.73 8.89
CA PHE A 10 -2.45 6.71 7.83
C PHE A 10 -3.79 7.35 7.53
N GLN A 11 -3.74 8.64 7.20
CA GLN A 11 -4.90 9.42 6.77
C GLN A 11 -4.52 10.15 5.48
N THR A 12 -5.39 10.14 4.47
CA THR A 12 -5.20 10.95 3.28
C THR A 12 -5.49 12.43 3.55
N ASP A 13 -4.89 13.33 2.77
CA ASP A 13 -5.11 14.77 2.90
C ASP A 13 -6.56 15.17 2.57
N SER A 14 -7.24 14.38 1.74
CA SER A 14 -8.64 14.59 1.37
C SER A 14 -9.52 13.39 1.74
N ILE A 15 -10.72 13.67 2.26
CA ILE A 15 -11.76 12.67 2.51
C ILE A 15 -12.30 12.00 1.23
N LEU A 16 -12.02 12.58 0.06
CA LEU A 16 -12.41 12.05 -1.25
C LEU A 16 -11.39 11.03 -1.79
N GLN A 17 -10.27 10.85 -1.09
CA GLN A 17 -9.26 9.85 -1.41
C GLN A 17 -9.42 8.61 -0.53
N SER A 18 -8.97 7.48 -1.06
CA SER A 18 -8.79 6.24 -0.33
C SER A 18 -7.37 5.72 -0.59
N PHE A 19 -7.04 4.52 -0.10
CA PHE A 19 -5.71 3.95 -0.25
C PHE A 19 -5.70 2.74 -1.18
N MET A 20 -4.68 2.66 -2.02
CA MET A 20 -4.21 1.43 -2.63
C MET A 20 -2.97 0.94 -1.89
N LEU A 21 -2.99 -0.32 -1.47
CA LEU A 21 -1.88 -0.98 -0.81
C LEU A 21 -1.32 -2.08 -1.72
N ARG A 22 0.00 -2.15 -1.81
CA ARG A 22 0.73 -3.15 -2.61
C ARG A 22 1.98 -3.58 -1.88
N PHE A 23 2.25 -4.88 -1.86
CA PHE A 23 3.50 -5.41 -1.34
C PHE A 23 4.55 -5.53 -2.44
N ASP A 24 5.75 -4.99 -2.21
CA ASP A 24 6.92 -5.27 -3.04
C ASP A 24 7.67 -6.51 -2.56
N ARG A 25 7.69 -6.72 -1.24
CA ARG A 25 8.13 -7.95 -0.57
C ARG A 25 7.13 -8.32 0.52
N LEU A 26 6.83 -9.61 0.66
CA LEU A 26 5.99 -10.12 1.76
C LEU A 26 6.50 -11.49 2.16
N THR A 27 7.12 -11.59 3.33
CA THR A 27 7.61 -12.85 3.89
C THR A 27 7.47 -12.76 5.41
N LEU A 28 6.38 -13.29 5.94
CA LEU A 28 6.09 -13.25 7.38
C LEU A 28 6.36 -14.61 8.01
N ASP A 29 6.65 -14.61 9.31
CA ASP A 29 6.55 -15.83 10.10
C ASP A 29 5.09 -16.34 10.16
N CYS A 30 4.91 -17.61 10.51
CA CYS A 30 3.58 -18.21 10.63
C CYS A 30 2.86 -17.81 11.91
N ASN A 31 3.61 -17.41 12.94
CA ASN A 31 3.05 -16.89 14.20
C ASN A 31 2.89 -15.36 14.17
N ASP A 32 3.48 -14.70 13.18
CA ASP A 32 3.40 -13.26 12.99
C ASP A 32 2.14 -12.90 12.17
N HIS A 33 1.53 -11.78 12.56
CA HIS A 33 0.30 -11.31 11.95
C HIS A 33 0.39 -9.83 11.58
N LEU A 34 0.15 -9.55 10.30
CA LEU A 34 -0.09 -8.21 9.79
C LEU A 34 -1.58 -8.04 9.50
N TYR A 35 -2.25 -7.28 10.37
CA TYR A 35 -3.65 -6.91 10.22
C TYR A 35 -3.77 -5.57 9.50
N ILE A 36 -4.69 -5.52 8.53
CA ILE A 36 -5.02 -4.30 7.77
C ILE A 36 -6.46 -3.93 8.07
N TYR A 37 -6.69 -2.72 8.56
CA TYR A 37 -8.00 -2.17 8.88
C TYR A 37 -8.35 -1.03 7.93
N ASP A 38 -9.55 -1.06 7.36
CA ASP A 38 -10.12 0.00 6.52
C ASP A 38 -10.79 1.07 7.41
N GLY A 39 -9.96 1.77 8.20
CA GLY A 39 -10.43 2.75 9.17
C GLY A 39 -9.31 3.28 10.07
N ALA A 40 -9.67 4.20 10.98
CA ALA A 40 -8.73 4.96 11.80
C ALA A 40 -8.21 4.22 13.05
N HIS A 41 -8.73 3.03 13.37
CA HIS A 41 -8.39 2.32 14.60
C HIS A 41 -8.18 0.81 14.35
N ALA A 42 -7.24 0.21 15.08
CA ALA A 42 -6.98 -1.24 15.07
C ALA A 42 -7.95 -2.01 15.97
N VAL A 43 -9.26 -1.75 15.83
CA VAL A 43 -10.31 -2.33 16.68
C VAL A 43 -11.43 -2.87 15.80
N GLY A 44 -11.94 -4.05 16.16
CA GLY A 44 -13.05 -4.69 15.45
C GLY A 44 -12.59 -5.55 14.26
N ALA A 45 -13.40 -5.59 13.21
CA ALA A 45 -13.15 -6.41 12.04
C ALA A 45 -12.01 -5.83 11.18
N HIS A 46 -10.97 -6.64 10.96
CA HIS A 46 -9.91 -6.30 10.00
C HIS A 46 -10.36 -6.65 8.57
N LYS A 47 -9.82 -5.93 7.58
CA LYS A 47 -10.01 -6.19 6.16
C LYS A 47 -9.17 -7.39 5.70
N PHE A 48 -7.95 -7.50 6.23
CA PHE A 48 -7.03 -8.62 5.98
C PHE A 48 -6.27 -9.00 7.24
N ASP A 49 -5.96 -10.29 7.36
CA ASP A 49 -5.03 -10.88 8.31
C ASP A 49 -4.01 -11.68 7.48
N LEU A 50 -2.77 -11.19 7.45
CA LEU A 50 -1.68 -11.76 6.68
C LEU A 50 -0.68 -12.45 7.59
N SER A 51 -0.30 -13.66 7.23
CA SER A 51 0.74 -14.48 7.89
C SER A 51 1.59 -15.19 6.82
N CYS A 52 2.46 -16.14 7.21
CA CYS A 52 3.29 -16.92 6.27
C CYS A 52 2.54 -17.63 5.13
N ARG A 53 1.22 -17.85 5.27
CA ARG A 53 0.39 -18.50 4.24
C ARG A 53 0.10 -17.57 3.06
N ASN A 54 0.27 -16.27 3.25
CA ASN A 54 -0.03 -15.25 2.26
C ASN A 54 1.25 -14.86 1.51
N THR A 55 1.18 -14.90 0.19
CA THR A 55 2.28 -14.44 -0.68
C THR A 55 1.90 -13.14 -1.37
N LYS A 56 2.89 -12.35 -1.79
CA LYS A 56 2.68 -11.12 -2.59
C LYS A 56 1.74 -11.36 -3.77
N ALA A 57 1.93 -12.47 -4.50
CA ALA A 57 1.13 -12.81 -5.67
C ALA A 57 -0.34 -13.15 -5.31
N ALA A 58 -0.56 -13.79 -4.16
CA ALA A 58 -1.90 -14.14 -3.70
C ALA A 58 -2.67 -12.93 -3.15
N VAL A 59 -1.99 -12.00 -2.48
CA VAL A 59 -2.61 -10.80 -1.91
C VAL A 59 -2.94 -9.77 -2.99
N GLY A 60 -2.01 -9.54 -3.94
CA GLY A 60 -2.20 -8.60 -5.03
C GLY A 60 -2.35 -7.15 -4.56
N LEU A 61 -3.24 -6.40 -5.23
CA LEU A 61 -3.53 -4.99 -4.92
C LEU A 61 -4.75 -4.91 -4.00
N ILE A 62 -4.59 -4.24 -2.86
CA ILE A 62 -5.66 -4.02 -1.88
C ILE A 62 -6.17 -2.58 -2.02
N PHE A 63 -7.49 -2.40 -2.04
CA PHE A 63 -8.13 -1.09 -2.08
C PHE A 63 -8.97 -0.86 -0.83
N THR A 64 -8.74 0.26 -0.14
CA THR A 64 -9.59 0.71 0.97
C THR A 64 -10.75 1.56 0.48
N LYS A 65 -11.78 1.70 1.30
CA LYS A 65 -12.95 2.54 1.01
C LYS A 65 -12.92 3.85 1.77
N THR A 66 -12.24 3.88 2.91
CA THR A 66 -12.14 5.05 3.77
C THR A 66 -10.85 5.80 3.49
N ASN A 67 -10.83 7.06 3.94
CA ASN A 67 -9.67 7.94 3.91
C ASN A 67 -8.64 7.63 5.03
N PHE A 68 -8.84 6.52 5.76
CA PHE A 68 -7.96 6.04 6.81
C PHE A 68 -7.58 4.58 6.53
N VAL A 69 -6.34 4.22 6.83
CA VAL A 69 -5.92 2.82 6.91
C VAL A 69 -5.08 2.64 8.16
N THR A 70 -5.41 1.61 8.93
CA THR A 70 -4.62 1.26 10.12
C THR A 70 -3.99 -0.10 9.91
N LEU A 71 -2.67 -0.17 10.13
CA LEU A 71 -1.88 -1.38 10.09
C LEU A 71 -1.53 -1.76 11.52
N LYS A 72 -1.75 -3.03 11.87
CA LYS A 72 -1.28 -3.59 13.13
C LYS A 72 -0.39 -4.79 12.82
N TYR A 73 0.87 -4.72 13.24
CA TYR A 73 1.83 -5.79 13.06
C TYR A 73 2.24 -6.34 14.41
N VAL A 74 1.91 -7.62 14.64
CA VAL A 74 2.18 -8.35 15.87
C VAL A 74 3.14 -9.47 15.56
N THR A 75 4.25 -9.53 16.29
CA THR A 75 5.27 -10.56 16.12
C THR A 75 5.60 -11.26 17.43
N ASP A 76 6.03 -12.51 17.35
CA ASP A 76 6.43 -13.28 18.52
C ASP A 76 7.96 -13.15 18.80
N GLY A 77 8.46 -13.93 19.75
CA GLY A 77 9.88 -13.94 20.13
C GLY A 77 10.79 -14.69 19.14
N TRP A 78 10.21 -15.34 18.15
CA TRP A 78 10.83 -16.23 17.18
C TRP A 78 10.77 -15.57 15.80
N GLY A 79 11.92 -15.36 15.20
CA GLY A 79 11.97 -14.70 13.91
C GLY A 79 13.39 -14.65 13.40
N THR A 80 13.50 -14.67 12.08
CA THR A 80 14.77 -14.57 11.37
C THR A 80 14.90 -13.18 10.77
N ASP A 81 16.14 -12.75 10.55
CA ASP A 81 16.45 -11.41 10.01
C ASP A 81 15.97 -11.23 8.56
N ILE A 82 15.48 -12.31 7.93
CA ILE A 82 14.96 -12.33 6.56
C ILE A 82 13.45 -12.10 6.48
N ASN A 83 12.73 -12.22 7.60
CA ASN A 83 11.30 -11.98 7.62
C ASN A 83 11.01 -10.46 7.55
N GLY A 84 9.77 -10.14 7.21
CA GLY A 84 9.27 -8.79 7.04
C GLY A 84 8.68 -8.54 5.65
N PHE A 85 8.30 -7.28 5.44
CA PHE A 85 7.58 -6.88 4.25
C PHE A 85 7.97 -5.45 3.84
N GLU A 86 7.77 -5.18 2.56
CA GLU A 86 7.90 -3.85 1.97
C GLU A 86 6.54 -3.52 1.37
N LEU A 87 5.89 -2.49 1.94
CA LEU A 87 4.54 -2.09 1.62
C LEU A 87 4.56 -0.69 1.02
N VAL A 88 4.04 -0.58 -0.20
CA VAL A 88 3.74 0.68 -0.86
C VAL A 88 2.28 1.04 -0.59
N ILE A 89 2.07 2.21 -0.01
CA ILE A 89 0.74 2.76 0.29
C ILE A 89 0.57 4.03 -0.53
N THR A 90 -0.43 4.05 -1.41
CA THR A 90 -0.70 5.16 -2.32
C THR A 90 -2.08 5.74 -2.02
N ALA A 91 -2.18 7.06 -1.83
CA ALA A 91 -3.46 7.74 -1.82
C ALA A 91 -4.01 7.83 -3.25
N ILE A 92 -5.23 7.35 -3.46
CA ILE A 92 -5.89 7.28 -4.77
C ILE A 92 -7.23 8.02 -4.75
N LYS A 93 -7.62 8.54 -5.92
CA LYS A 93 -8.94 9.15 -6.16
C LYS A 93 -9.66 8.38 -7.27
N GLU A 94 -10.83 7.80 -6.98
CA GLU A 94 -11.61 6.98 -7.92
C GLU A 94 -12.43 7.82 -8.93
N ASN A 95 -12.45 9.15 -8.81
CA ASN A 95 -13.39 9.99 -9.57
C ASN A 95 -12.90 10.27 -11.00
N LYS A 96 -13.59 9.66 -11.98
CA LYS A 96 -13.40 9.84 -13.42
C LYS A 96 -13.56 11.27 -13.93
N HIS A 97 -14.27 12.15 -13.21
CA HIS A 97 -14.66 13.48 -13.70
C HIS A 97 -13.76 14.63 -13.23
N ASP A 98 -12.84 14.41 -12.28
CA ASP A 98 -11.95 15.46 -11.77
C ASP A 98 -10.55 14.90 -11.43
N CYS A 99 -9.97 14.17 -12.39
CA CYS A 99 -8.57 13.75 -12.35
C CYS A 99 -7.68 14.91 -12.80
N LYS A 100 -7.44 15.89 -11.93
CA LYS A 100 -6.49 16.97 -12.21
C LYS A 100 -5.03 16.49 -12.18
N GLU A 101 -4.80 15.33 -11.59
CA GLU A 101 -3.49 14.74 -11.34
C GLU A 101 -3.15 13.66 -12.38
N PHE A 102 -2.28 12.71 -12.05
CA PHE A 102 -1.90 11.64 -12.96
C PHE A 102 -2.90 10.49 -12.92
N ARG A 103 -3.36 10.05 -14.10
CA ARG A 103 -4.31 8.94 -14.25
C ARG A 103 -3.58 7.65 -14.59
N CYS A 104 -3.73 6.62 -13.77
CA CYS A 104 -3.18 5.31 -14.04
C CYS A 104 -3.86 4.64 -15.24
N SER A 105 -3.08 4.01 -16.11
CA SER A 105 -3.56 3.48 -17.40
C SER A 105 -4.58 2.36 -17.25
N SER A 106 -4.35 1.42 -16.33
CA SER A 106 -5.17 0.19 -16.27
C SER A 106 -6.42 0.29 -15.40
N LYS A 107 -6.47 1.21 -14.43
CA LYS A 107 -7.44 1.14 -13.32
C LYS A 107 -8.29 2.40 -13.11
N GLU A 108 -8.20 3.39 -14.00
CA GLU A 108 -9.02 4.62 -14.02
C GLU A 108 -9.04 5.44 -12.70
N PHE A 109 -8.14 5.17 -11.74
CA PHE A 109 -7.92 6.02 -10.57
C PHE A 109 -6.78 7.01 -10.81
N CYS A 110 -6.74 8.03 -9.95
CA CYS A 110 -5.75 9.09 -10.00
C CYS A 110 -4.84 9.03 -8.79
N ILE A 111 -3.57 9.36 -9.01
CA ILE A 111 -2.55 9.55 -7.99
C ILE A 111 -1.99 10.97 -8.10
N ALA A 112 -1.37 11.44 -7.03
CA ALA A 112 -0.73 12.74 -7.01
C ALA A 112 0.44 12.80 -8.00
N THR A 113 0.69 13.98 -8.59
CA THR A 113 1.67 14.14 -9.68
C THR A 113 3.12 14.07 -9.22
N ASP A 114 3.37 14.22 -7.92
CA ASP A 114 4.66 14.05 -7.27
C ASP A 114 5.09 12.57 -7.15
N LEU A 115 4.12 11.65 -7.22
CA LEU A 115 4.34 10.19 -7.22
C LEU A 115 4.63 9.63 -8.63
N VAL A 116 4.95 10.49 -9.60
CA VAL A 116 5.18 10.11 -11.00
C VAL A 116 6.67 10.22 -11.28
N CYS A 117 7.27 9.13 -11.78
CA CYS A 117 8.70 9.03 -12.06
C CYS A 117 9.58 9.07 -10.80
N ASP A 118 9.09 8.58 -9.66
CA ASP A 118 9.82 8.54 -8.39
C ASP A 118 10.55 7.21 -8.13
N GLY A 119 10.45 6.26 -9.08
CA GLY A 119 11.02 4.93 -9.00
C GLY A 119 10.13 3.91 -8.30
N ILE A 120 8.95 4.29 -7.81
CA ILE A 120 8.01 3.43 -7.09
C ILE A 120 6.74 3.24 -7.94
N ASN A 121 6.22 2.02 -8.00
CA ASN A 121 5.03 1.71 -8.77
C ASN A 121 3.75 1.95 -7.94
N HIS A 122 3.27 3.18 -7.96
CA HIS A 122 2.05 3.66 -7.31
C HIS A 122 0.77 3.28 -8.05
N CYS A 123 0.82 3.08 -9.36
CA CYS A 123 -0.34 2.64 -10.15
C CYS A 123 -0.60 1.12 -10.08
N GLY A 124 0.38 0.34 -9.65
CA GLY A 124 0.38 -1.11 -9.68
C GLY A 124 0.63 -1.72 -11.08
N ASP A 125 0.49 -0.93 -12.16
CA ASP A 125 0.74 -1.30 -13.55
C ASP A 125 1.98 -0.61 -14.16
N HIS A 126 2.73 0.16 -13.36
CA HIS A 126 3.94 0.90 -13.74
C HIS A 126 3.69 2.01 -14.78
N SER A 127 2.44 2.46 -14.95
CA SER A 127 2.12 3.52 -15.91
C SER A 127 2.60 4.91 -15.49
N ASP A 128 2.68 5.14 -14.18
CA ASP A 128 3.32 6.29 -13.52
C ASP A 128 4.80 6.41 -13.88
N GLU A 129 5.53 5.30 -13.90
CA GLU A 129 6.98 5.29 -14.20
C GLU A 129 7.30 5.17 -15.69
N ALA A 130 6.37 4.66 -16.50
CA ALA A 130 6.53 4.49 -17.93
C ALA A 130 6.05 5.70 -18.76
N SER A 131 5.61 6.80 -18.12
CA SER A 131 5.03 7.95 -18.80
C SER A 131 6.09 8.83 -19.48
N PHE A 132 6.45 8.55 -20.73
CA PHE A 132 7.30 9.43 -21.54
C PHE A 132 6.47 10.56 -22.19
N PRO A 133 6.96 11.83 -22.22
CA PRO A 133 8.28 12.32 -21.81
C PRO A 133 8.37 12.80 -20.35
N LYS A 134 7.34 12.57 -19.52
CA LYS A 134 7.35 13.01 -18.11
C LYS A 134 8.50 12.37 -17.32
N CYS A 135 8.77 11.09 -17.58
CA CYS A 135 9.91 10.35 -17.03
C CYS A 135 11.14 10.45 -17.96
N SER A 136 11.48 11.66 -18.40
CA SER A 136 12.73 11.91 -19.11
C SER A 136 13.89 11.91 -18.13
N ARG A 137 14.31 10.68 -17.74
CA ARG A 137 15.57 10.33 -17.06
C ARG A 137 16.20 11.47 -16.25
N SER A 138 15.87 11.57 -14.96
CA SER A 138 16.91 11.91 -13.98
C SER A 138 17.84 10.69 -13.85
N ALA A 139 18.64 10.47 -14.89
CA ALA A 139 19.80 9.59 -14.83
C ALA A 139 21.01 10.50 -14.75
N GLU A 140 21.36 10.89 -13.53
CA GLU A 140 22.67 11.46 -13.20
C GLU A 140 23.30 10.61 -12.10
#